data_AF-A0A7W0FS39-F1
#
_entry.id   AF-A0A7W0FS39-F1
#
_cell.length_a   1.000
_cell.length_b   1.000
_cell.length_c   1.000
_cell.angle_alpha   90.00
_cell.angle_beta   90.00
_cell.angle_gamma   90.00
#
_symmetry.space_group_name_H-M   'P 1'
#
loop_
_entity.id
_entity.type
_entity.pdbx_description
1 polymer ?
#
loop_
_entity_poly.entity_id
_entity_poly.type
_entity_poly.pdbx_seq_one_letter_code
_entity_poly.pdbx_strand_id
1 'polypeptide(L)'
;MTVWMFEEWFRQLVATVYSARGNIVVFDRHFFADYYHADVKSQSAGRNASGRLHGWMLSHAYPKPDLVICLDAPAEVLYARKKEASVEWLEQRRQQYLALADVVPAFAVIDVDRSLDVVLSDTIDCIRAHEKALSE
;
A
#
# COMPACT_ATOMS: atom_id res chain seq x y z
N MET A 1 -11.91 13.23 12.34
CA MET A 1 -10.47 13.35 12.04
C MET A 1 -9.61 12.67 13.12
N THR A 2 -9.90 12.87 14.41
CA THR A 2 -9.09 12.32 15.52
C THR A 2 -9.19 10.80 15.71
N VAL A 3 -10.38 10.20 15.56
CA VAL A 3 -10.61 8.75 15.80
C VAL A 3 -9.85 7.87 14.80
N TRP A 4 -9.85 8.24 13.53
CA TRP A 4 -9.18 7.51 12.44
C TRP A 4 -7.66 7.45 12.64
N MET A 5 -7.07 8.59 13.02
CA MET A 5 -5.64 8.67 13.34
C MET A 5 -5.27 7.76 14.52
N PHE A 6 -6.08 7.72 15.59
CA PHE A 6 -5.84 6.82 16.71
C PHE A 6 -5.93 5.35 16.31
N GLU A 7 -6.88 4.99 15.45
CA GLU A 7 -7.00 3.64 14.93
C GLU A 7 -5.76 3.22 14.11
N GLU A 8 -5.28 4.10 13.23
CA GLU A 8 -4.09 3.86 12.43
C GLU A 8 -2.85 3.66 13.30
N TRP A 9 -2.61 4.53 14.26
CA TRP A 9 -1.49 4.41 15.18
C TRP A 9 -1.61 3.18 16.09
N PHE A 10 -2.83 2.78 16.47
CA PHE A 10 -3.05 1.55 17.20
C PHE A 10 -2.70 0.32 16.35
N ARG A 11 -3.19 0.25 15.11
CA ARG A 11 -2.87 -0.85 14.18
C ARG A 11 -1.38 -0.91 13.87
N GLN A 12 -0.74 0.25 13.68
CA GLN A 12 0.70 0.36 13.49
C GLN A 12 1.46 -0.13 14.73
N LEU A 13 1.04 0.27 15.94
CA LEU A 13 1.66 -0.19 17.19
C LEU A 13 1.55 -1.72 17.32
N VAL A 14 0.37 -2.28 17.06
CA VAL A 14 0.15 -3.73 17.07
C VAL A 14 1.11 -4.42 16.10
N ALA A 15 1.20 -3.92 14.86
CA ALA A 15 2.11 -4.47 13.87
C ALA A 15 3.57 -4.40 14.32
N THR A 16 4.02 -3.24 14.81
CA THR A 16 5.38 -3.06 15.35
C THR A 16 5.67 -4.03 16.50
N VAL A 17 4.72 -4.26 17.41
CA VAL A 17 4.89 -5.22 18.53
C VAL A 17 5.01 -6.65 18.02
N TYR A 18 4.19 -7.07 17.06
CA TYR A 18 4.28 -8.42 16.48
C TYR A 18 5.57 -8.63 15.67
N SER A 19 5.96 -7.65 14.85
CA SER A 19 7.20 -7.66 14.08
C SER A 19 8.42 -7.71 14.99
N ALA A 20 8.46 -6.90 16.07
CA ALA A 20 9.55 -6.92 17.05
C ALA A 20 9.68 -8.27 17.80
N ARG A 21 8.61 -9.08 17.81
CA ARG A 21 8.61 -10.44 18.38
C ARG A 21 8.95 -11.52 17.34
N GLY A 22 9.36 -11.12 16.13
CA GLY A 22 9.75 -12.03 15.04
C GLY A 22 8.58 -12.61 14.24
N ASN A 23 7.40 -12.00 14.30
CA ASN A 23 6.24 -12.44 13.50
C ASN A 23 6.19 -11.66 12.18
N ILE A 24 5.69 -12.32 11.13
CA ILE A 24 5.33 -11.66 9.88
C ILE A 24 3.93 -11.08 10.03
N VAL A 25 3.78 -9.77 9.78
CA VAL A 25 2.49 -9.08 9.79
C VAL A 25 2.07 -8.78 8.37
N VAL A 26 0.96 -9.38 7.93
CA VAL A 26 0.41 -9.18 6.58
C VAL A 26 -0.79 -8.25 6.66
N PHE A 27 -0.76 -7.20 5.83
CA PHE A 27 -1.89 -6.29 5.66
C PHE A 27 -2.58 -6.57 4.33
N ASP A 28 -3.88 -6.87 4.38
CA ASP A 28 -4.75 -6.77 3.20
C ASP A 28 -5.14 -5.31 3.02
N ARG A 29 -4.38 -4.62 2.16
CA ARG A 29 -4.34 -3.16 1.98
C ARG A 29 -3.82 -2.41 3.20
N HIS A 30 -2.66 -1.78 3.02
CA HIS A 30 -2.06 -0.96 4.05
C HIS A 30 -2.64 0.47 4.02
N PHE A 31 -2.99 1.03 5.17
CA PHE A 31 -3.64 2.36 5.31
C PHE A 31 -2.83 3.47 4.62
N PHE A 32 -1.49 3.37 4.64
CA PHE A 32 -0.60 4.29 3.93
C PHE A 32 -0.97 4.46 2.45
N ALA A 33 -1.37 3.39 1.77
CA ALA A 33 -1.72 3.42 0.34
C ALA A 33 -2.97 4.26 0.07
N ASP A 34 -3.94 4.21 0.98
CA ASP A 34 -5.19 4.96 0.87
C ASP A 34 -4.98 6.46 1.19
N TYR A 35 -4.13 6.77 2.17
CA TYR A 35 -3.89 8.15 2.59
C TYR A 35 -2.83 8.89 1.79
N TYR A 36 -1.84 8.21 1.19
CA TYR A 36 -0.83 8.91 0.39
C TYR A 36 -1.48 9.74 -0.72
N HIS A 37 -2.49 9.22 -1.40
CA HIS A 37 -3.19 10.00 -2.44
C HIS A 37 -4.23 10.97 -1.88
N ALA A 38 -4.97 10.57 -0.83
CA ALA A 38 -5.99 11.43 -0.21
C ALA A 38 -5.40 12.63 0.54
N ASP A 39 -4.23 12.48 1.15
CA ASP A 39 -3.63 13.47 2.05
C ASP A 39 -2.34 14.09 1.53
N VAL A 40 -1.54 13.42 0.68
CA VAL A 40 -0.27 13.96 0.16
C VAL A 40 -0.42 14.56 -1.24
N LYS A 41 -1.17 13.94 -2.16
CA LYS A 41 -1.37 14.47 -3.53
C LYS A 41 -2.60 15.38 -3.69
N SER A 42 -3.62 15.25 -2.86
CA SER A 42 -4.76 16.17 -2.89
C SER A 42 -4.40 17.51 -2.23
N GLN A 43 -3.86 18.44 -3.03
CA GLN A 43 -3.82 19.87 -2.69
C GLN A 43 -5.24 20.49 -2.70
N SER A 44 -6.19 19.93 -1.95
CA SER A 44 -7.44 20.65 -1.70
C SER A 44 -7.15 21.84 -0.80
N ALA A 45 -7.15 23.02 -1.42
CA ALA A 45 -7.11 24.33 -0.79
C ALA A 45 -8.15 24.42 0.32
N GLY A 46 -7.74 24.22 1.59
CA GLY A 46 -8.65 24.29 2.74
C GLY A 46 -8.35 23.42 3.95
N ARG A 47 -7.19 22.75 4.08
CA ARG A 47 -6.93 21.91 5.27
C ARG A 47 -6.52 22.75 6.50
N ASN A 48 -7.25 22.53 7.60
CA ASN A 48 -6.90 22.92 8.96
C ASN A 48 -5.50 22.39 9.34
N ALA A 49 -4.82 23.06 10.29
CA ALA A 49 -3.45 22.74 10.71
C ALA A 49 -3.21 21.25 11.04
N SER A 50 -4.23 20.54 11.52
CA SER A 50 -4.21 19.09 11.79
C SER A 50 -3.94 18.24 10.55
N GLY A 51 -4.47 18.61 9.38
CA GLY A 51 -4.25 17.88 8.13
C GLY A 51 -2.83 18.05 7.58
N ARG A 52 -2.22 19.21 7.80
CA ARG A 52 -0.82 19.48 7.43
C ARG A 52 0.14 18.70 8.32
N LEU A 53 -0.15 18.65 9.61
CA LEU A 53 0.62 17.83 10.56
C LEU A 53 0.50 16.33 10.24
N HIS A 54 -0.70 15.86 9.87
CA HIS A 54 -0.93 14.48 9.46
C HIS A 54 -0.11 14.09 8.22
N GLY A 55 -0.17 14.89 7.14
CA GLY A 55 0.62 14.64 5.93
C GLY A 55 2.14 14.70 6.17
N TRP A 56 2.60 15.60 7.04
CA TRP A 56 4.01 15.66 7.43
C TRP A 56 4.44 14.41 8.22
N MET A 57 3.60 13.97 9.17
CA MET A 57 3.85 12.76 9.96
C MET A 57 3.84 11.50 9.09
N LEU A 58 2.90 11.38 8.15
CA LEU A 58 2.84 10.30 7.17
C LEU A 58 4.07 10.23 6.27
N SER A 59 4.62 11.39 5.89
CA SER A 59 5.78 11.45 5.00
C SER A 59 7.12 11.22 5.72
N HIS A 60 7.24 11.62 7.00
CA HIS A 60 8.53 11.63 7.71
C HIS A 60 8.64 10.67 8.89
N ALA A 61 7.52 10.26 9.51
CA ALA A 61 7.53 9.54 10.77
C ALA A 61 6.72 8.22 10.75
N TYR A 62 5.90 7.98 9.73
CA TYR A 62 5.09 6.78 9.66
C TYR A 62 5.93 5.58 9.21
N PRO A 63 5.97 4.47 9.98
CA PRO A 63 6.69 3.27 9.58
C PRO A 63 6.13 2.73 8.26
N LYS A 64 7.00 2.53 7.29
CA LYS A 64 6.61 2.00 5.97
C LYS A 64 6.67 0.46 6.02
N PRO A 65 5.82 -0.24 5.25
CA PRO A 65 5.97 -1.69 5.08
C PRO A 65 7.34 -2.04 4.50
N ASP A 66 7.93 -3.12 4.98
CA ASP A 66 9.23 -3.60 4.48
C ASP A 66 9.13 -4.09 3.03
N LEU A 67 7.99 -4.69 2.67
CA LEU A 67 7.65 -5.14 1.33
C LEU A 67 6.19 -4.82 1.01
N VAL A 68 5.95 -4.22 -0.16
CA VAL A 68 4.61 -4.06 -0.75
C VAL A 68 4.53 -4.87 -2.04
N ILE A 69 3.53 -5.74 -2.13
CA ILE A 69 3.20 -6.50 -3.34
C ILE A 69 1.94 -5.90 -3.95
N CYS A 70 2.11 -5.23 -5.09
CA CYS A 70 1.03 -4.64 -5.86
C CYS A 70 0.55 -5.62 -6.93
N LEU A 71 -0.64 -6.17 -6.72
CA LEU A 71 -1.33 -7.02 -7.68
C LEU A 71 -1.93 -6.15 -8.79
N ASP A 72 -1.26 -6.05 -9.93
CA ASP A 72 -1.61 -5.17 -11.03
C ASP A 72 -2.32 -5.91 -12.16
N ALA A 73 -3.35 -5.29 -12.72
CA ALA A 73 -3.97 -5.70 -13.98
C ALA A 73 -4.53 -4.47 -14.69
N PRO A 74 -4.68 -4.51 -16.03
CA PRO A 74 -5.33 -3.43 -16.77
C PRO A 74 -6.72 -3.11 -16.23
N ALA A 75 -7.09 -1.83 -16.25
CA ALA A 75 -8.36 -1.36 -15.72
C ALA A 75 -9.57 -2.05 -16.38
N GLU A 76 -9.47 -2.39 -17.66
CA GLU A 76 -10.48 -3.13 -18.43
C GLU A 76 -10.68 -4.54 -17.88
N VAL A 77 -9.59 -5.21 -17.51
CA VAL A 77 -9.61 -6.56 -16.90
C VAL A 77 -10.25 -6.50 -15.51
N LEU A 78 -9.86 -5.51 -14.69
CA LEU A 78 -10.44 -5.29 -13.36
C LEU A 78 -11.95 -4.97 -13.45
N TYR A 79 -12.34 -4.14 -14.42
CA TYR A 79 -13.73 -3.82 -14.70
C TYR A 79 -14.53 -5.05 -15.10
N ALA A 80 -14.01 -5.88 -16.00
CA ALA A 80 -14.67 -7.10 -16.43
C ALA A 80 -14.90 -8.09 -15.27
N ARG A 81 -13.97 -8.14 -14.30
CA ARG A 81 -14.05 -9.03 -13.13
C ARG A 81 -15.09 -8.59 -12.09
N LYS A 82 -15.18 -7.28 -11.77
CA LYS A 82 -15.99 -6.83 -10.61
C LYS A 82 -16.98 -5.69 -10.89
N LYS A 83 -16.93 -5.02 -12.04
CA LYS A 83 -17.84 -3.92 -12.47
C LYS A 83 -18.15 -2.87 -11.38
N GLU A 84 -17.23 -2.63 -10.45
CA GLU A 84 -17.49 -1.78 -9.28
C GLU A 84 -17.40 -0.27 -9.58
N ALA A 85 -16.61 0.12 -10.57
CA ALA A 85 -16.32 1.52 -10.91
C ALA A 85 -16.09 1.68 -12.41
N SER A 86 -15.98 2.92 -12.92
CA SER A 86 -15.64 3.13 -14.33
C SER A 86 -14.18 2.74 -14.62
N VAL A 87 -13.88 2.43 -15.88
CA VAL A 87 -12.52 2.06 -16.32
C VAL A 87 -11.54 3.21 -16.04
N GLU A 88 -11.95 4.45 -16.25
CA GLU A 88 -11.13 5.64 -16.01
C GLU A 88 -10.78 5.80 -14.53
N TRP A 89 -11.73 5.53 -13.63
CA TRP A 89 -11.49 5.58 -12.19
C TRP A 89 -10.55 4.46 -11.74
N LEU A 90 -10.71 3.26 -12.29
CA LEU A 90 -9.84 2.12 -12.02
C LEU A 90 -8.41 2.38 -12.51
N GLU A 91 -8.24 2.96 -13.69
CA GLU A 91 -6.93 3.33 -14.22
C GLU A 91 -6.27 4.43 -13.37
N GLN A 92 -7.04 5.45 -12.96
CA GLN A 92 -6.53 6.46 -12.04
C GLN A 92 -6.06 5.84 -10.72
N ARG A 93 -6.83 4.90 -10.16
CA ARG A 93 -6.47 4.17 -8.93
C ARG A 93 -5.25 3.28 -9.12
N ARG A 94 -5.12 2.61 -10.26
CA ARG A 94 -3.96 1.82 -10.63
C ARG A 94 -2.68 2.66 -10.61
N GLN A 95 -2.69 3.80 -11.31
CA GLN A 95 -1.56 4.74 -11.34
C GLN A 95 -1.21 5.27 -9.94
N GLN A 96 -2.22 5.46 -9.08
CA GLN A 96 -2.00 5.83 -7.69
C GLN A 96 -1.23 4.74 -6.92
N TYR A 97 -1.63 3.46 -7.01
CA TYR A 97 -0.91 2.38 -6.36
C TYR A 97 0.51 2.22 -6.89
N LEU A 98 0.72 2.32 -8.21
CA LEU A 98 2.04 2.23 -8.82
C LEU A 98 2.99 3.34 -8.35
N ALA A 99 2.47 4.56 -8.11
CA ALA A 99 3.25 5.66 -7.58
C ALA A 99 3.74 5.44 -6.13
N LEU A 100 3.25 4.41 -5.42
CA LEU A 100 3.77 4.06 -4.10
C LEU A 100 5.19 3.47 -4.19
N ALA A 101 5.58 2.93 -5.35
CA ALA A 101 6.92 2.43 -5.59
C ALA A 101 8.01 3.48 -5.30
N ASP A 102 7.71 4.76 -5.51
CA ASP A 102 8.65 5.87 -5.29
C ASP A 102 8.87 6.19 -3.81
N VAL A 103 8.01 5.71 -2.92
CA VAL A 103 7.99 6.11 -1.51
C VAL A 103 8.13 4.96 -0.53
N VAL A 104 7.95 3.71 -0.94
CA VAL A 104 8.17 2.54 -0.06
C VAL A 104 9.55 1.92 -0.28
N PRO A 105 10.14 1.25 0.73
CA PRO A 105 11.48 0.67 0.63
C PRO A 105 11.60 -0.43 -0.42
N ALA A 106 10.64 -1.35 -0.46
CA ALA A 106 10.56 -2.40 -1.48
C ALA A 106 9.14 -2.52 -2.02
N PHE A 107 9.02 -2.47 -3.35
CA PHE A 107 7.76 -2.55 -4.06
C PHE A 107 7.89 -3.53 -5.22
N ALA A 108 7.02 -4.53 -5.24
CA ALA A 108 6.95 -5.51 -6.32
C ALA A 108 5.60 -5.43 -7.01
N VAL A 109 5.61 -5.40 -8.34
CA VAL A 109 4.39 -5.46 -9.16
C VAL A 109 4.24 -6.87 -9.68
N ILE A 110 3.07 -7.47 -9.45
CA ILE A 110 2.73 -8.80 -9.95
C ILE A 110 1.55 -8.67 -10.90
N ASP A 111 1.75 -9.12 -12.14
CA ASP A 111 0.70 -9.17 -13.15
C ASP A 111 -0.32 -10.26 -12.80
N VAL A 112 -1.54 -9.85 -12.47
CA VAL A 112 -2.66 -10.75 -12.13
C VAL A 112 -3.60 -11.00 -13.30
N ASP A 113 -3.20 -10.64 -14.53
CA ASP A 113 -3.82 -11.10 -15.79
C ASP A 113 -3.19 -12.42 -16.30
N ARG A 114 -2.57 -13.17 -15.39
CA ARG A 114 -2.01 -14.51 -15.61
C ARG A 114 -2.81 -15.55 -14.82
N SER A 115 -2.49 -16.84 -15.02
CA SER A 115 -3.12 -17.92 -14.26
C SER A 115 -2.77 -17.84 -12.77
N LEU A 116 -3.64 -18.37 -11.91
CA LEU A 116 -3.45 -18.34 -10.45
C LEU A 116 -2.12 -18.98 -10.02
N ASP A 117 -1.76 -20.13 -10.59
CA ASP A 117 -0.52 -20.85 -10.25
C ASP A 117 0.72 -20.00 -10.51
N VAL A 118 0.68 -19.24 -11.60
CA VAL A 118 1.75 -18.36 -12.01
C VAL A 118 1.86 -17.15 -11.09
N VAL A 119 0.72 -16.49 -10.80
CA VAL A 119 0.66 -15.37 -9.85
C VAL A 119 1.15 -15.80 -8.47
N LEU A 120 0.77 -17.00 -8.03
CA LEU A 120 1.22 -17.58 -6.76
C LEU A 120 2.73 -17.80 -6.75
N SER A 121 3.29 -18.39 -7.82
CA SER A 121 4.74 -18.59 -7.95
C SER A 121 5.49 -17.26 -7.88
N ASP A 122 5.08 -16.28 -8.69
CA ASP A 122 5.71 -14.95 -8.73
C ASP A 122 5.65 -14.25 -7.36
N THR A 123 4.54 -14.43 -6.62
CA THR A 123 4.37 -13.88 -5.27
C THR A 123 5.32 -14.54 -4.26
N ILE A 124 5.44 -15.87 -4.30
CA ILE A 124 6.33 -16.63 -3.41
C ILE A 124 7.78 -16.24 -3.69
N ASP A 125 8.17 -16.14 -4.96
CA ASP A 125 9.53 -15.80 -5.36
C ASP A 125 9.90 -14.37 -4.93
N CYS A 126 8.97 -13.44 -5.03
CA CYS A 126 9.12 -12.08 -4.51
C CYS A 126 9.40 -12.07 -3.00
N ILE A 127 8.60 -12.80 -2.20
CA ILE A 127 8.76 -12.87 -0.75
C ILE A 127 10.13 -13.46 -0.38
N ARG A 128 10.53 -14.57 -1.03
CA ARG A 128 11.83 -15.21 -0.80
C ARG A 128 13.02 -14.31 -1.17
N ALA A 129 12.91 -13.58 -2.28
CA ALA A 129 13.94 -12.64 -2.70
C ALA A 129 14.11 -11.52 -1.67
N HIS A 130 13.01 -11.03 -1.11
CA HIS A 130 13.04 -10.02 -0.05
C HIS A 130 13.63 -10.55 1.25
N GLU A 131 13.22 -11.74 1.71
CA GLU A 131 13.79 -12.40 2.89
C GLU A 131 15.32 -12.55 2.78
N LYS A 132 15.79 -12.96 1.60
CA LYS A 132 17.23 -13.08 1.33
C LYS A 132 17.94 -11.72 1.42
N ALA A 133 17.36 -10.67 0.86
CA ALA A 133 17.94 -9.32 0.90
C ALA A 133 18.01 -8.73 2.32
N LEU A 134 17.16 -9.18 3.26
CA LEU A 134 17.22 -8.78 4.67
C LEU A 134 18.30 -9.53 5.47
N SER A 135 18.81 -10.64 4.93
CA SER A 135 19.79 -11.52 5.60
C SER A 135 21.25 -11.25 5.17
N GLU A 136 21.46 -10.39 4.17
CA GLU A 136 22.76 -9.97 3.63
C GLU A 136 23.20 -8.62 4.25
#